data_AF-A0AAU2G4H4-F1
#
_entry.id   AF-A0AAU2G4H4-F1
#
_cell.length_a   1.000
_cell.length_b   1.000
_cell.length_c   1.000
_cell.angle_alpha   90.00
_cell.angle_beta   90.00
_cell.angle_gamma   90.00
#
_symmetry.space_group_name_H-M   'P 1'
#
loop_
_entity.id
_entity.type
_entity.pdbx_description
1 polymer ?
#
loop_
_entity_poly.entity_id
_entity_poly.type
_entity_poly.pdbx_seq_one_letter_code
_entity_poly.pdbx_strand_id
1 'polypeptide(L)'
;MLLDPQTGVRVYQFIVDRLDDRRREQYPDGREAYEDDWTAAHDLEKSYAEAVQADDPGTAERLLRELMNMAAPWQNHPHHPADHTDDGQPDDAVPGARR
;
A
#
# COMPACT_ATOMS: atom_id res chain seq x y z
N MET A 1 -9.69 -0.04 14.25
CA MET A 1 -9.10 -1.04 13.33
C MET A 1 -7.89 -1.63 14.02
N LEU A 2 -7.65 -2.94 13.92
CA LEU A 2 -6.36 -3.49 14.35
C LEU A 2 -5.32 -2.98 13.34
N LEU A 3 -4.36 -2.18 13.79
CA LEU A 3 -3.30 -1.68 12.93
C LEU A 3 -2.31 -2.81 12.72
N ASP A 4 -2.23 -3.29 11.49
CA ASP A 4 -1.42 -4.42 11.10
C ASP A 4 -0.35 -3.97 10.08
N PRO A 5 0.94 -4.31 10.28
CA PRO A 5 2.01 -3.90 9.38
C PRO A 5 1.77 -4.28 7.92
N GLN A 6 1.05 -5.39 7.65
CA GLN A 6 0.74 -5.80 6.27
C GLN A 6 -0.20 -4.83 5.58
N THR A 7 -0.97 -4.04 6.32
CA THR A 7 -1.82 -2.98 5.74
C THR A 7 -0.94 -1.94 5.03
N GLY A 8 0.13 -1.48 5.68
CA GLY A 8 1.10 -0.55 5.07
C GLY A 8 1.77 -1.15 3.84
N VAL A 9 2.23 -2.40 3.93
CA VAL A 9 2.87 -3.12 2.81
C VAL A 9 1.95 -3.22 1.59
N ARG A 10 0.67 -3.55 1.77
CA ARG A 10 -0.29 -3.68 0.65
C ARG A 10 -0.52 -2.35 -0.06
N VAL A 11 -0.67 -1.27 0.69
CA VAL A 11 -0.87 0.08 0.10
C VAL A 11 0.41 0.51 -0.63
N TYR A 12 1.58 0.29 -0.03
CA TYR A 12 2.87 0.58 -0.65
C TYR A 12 3.07 -0.18 -1.96
N GLN A 13 2.80 -1.49 -2.00
CA GLN A 13 2.93 -2.29 -3.22
C GLN A 13 2.02 -1.76 -4.34
N PHE A 14 0.76 -1.43 -4.01
CA PHE A 14 -0.16 -0.81 -4.96
C PHE A 14 0.39 0.50 -5.53
N ILE A 15 0.96 1.38 -4.68
CA ILE A 15 1.55 2.64 -5.13
C ILE A 15 2.73 2.39 -6.07
N VAL A 16 3.64 1.48 -5.71
CA VAL A 16 4.82 1.16 -6.54
C VAL A 16 4.42 0.64 -7.92
N ASP A 17 3.45 -0.27 -7.99
CA ASP A 17 2.93 -0.78 -9.28
C ASP A 17 2.39 0.36 -10.16
N ARG A 18 1.64 1.28 -9.55
CA ARG A 18 1.07 2.42 -10.28
C ARG A 18 2.11 3.45 -10.69
N LEU A 19 3.14 3.67 -9.87
CA LEU A 19 4.27 4.54 -10.20
C LEU A 19 5.08 3.97 -11.36
N ASP A 20 5.31 2.65 -11.42
CA ASP A 20 6.02 2.03 -12.54
C ASP A 20 5.21 2.13 -13.84
N ASP A 21 3.90 1.91 -13.80
CA ASP A 21 3.00 2.14 -14.94
C ASP A 21 3.11 3.60 -15.43
N ARG A 22 2.99 4.57 -14.51
CA ARG A 22 3.06 6.00 -14.83
C ARG A 22 4.42 6.42 -15.40
N ARG A 23 5.51 5.81 -14.91
CA ARG A 23 6.86 6.04 -15.42
C ARG A 23 7.02 5.52 -16.85
N ARG A 24 6.43 4.36 -17.17
CA ARG A 24 6.45 3.81 -18.53
C ARG A 24 5.71 4.70 -19.52
N GLU A 25 4.60 5.30 -19.10
CA GLU A 25 3.81 6.22 -19.93
C GLU A 25 4.53 7.53 -20.24
N GLN A 26 5.36 8.02 -19.31
CA GLN A 26 6.08 9.29 -19.43
C GLN A 26 7.50 9.15 -20.00
N TYR A 27 7.93 7.93 -20.31
CA TYR A 27 9.29 7.66 -20.78
C TYR A 27 9.64 8.48 -22.05
N PRO A 28 10.84 9.09 -22.13
CA PRO A 28 11.98 8.99 -21.21
C PRO A 28 11.96 9.97 -20.02
N ASP A 29 10.98 10.86 -19.94
CA ASP A 29 10.83 11.85 -18.88
C ASP A 29 10.19 11.22 -17.61
N GLY A 30 10.18 11.96 -16.50
CA GLY A 30 9.47 11.53 -15.28
C GLY A 30 10.21 10.54 -14.37
N ARG A 31 11.51 10.29 -14.61
CA ARG A 31 12.35 9.49 -13.68
C ARG A 31 12.48 10.15 -12.31
N GLU A 32 12.76 11.45 -12.26
CA GLU A 32 12.94 12.19 -11.00
C GLU A 32 11.65 12.16 -10.18
N ALA A 33 10.51 12.49 -10.79
CA ALA A 33 9.21 12.41 -10.14
C ALA A 33 8.87 10.98 -9.64
N TYR A 34 9.23 9.94 -10.40
CA TYR A 34 9.11 8.56 -9.94
C TYR A 34 9.99 8.28 -8.71
N GLU A 35 11.25 8.72 -8.72
CA GLU A 35 12.19 8.47 -7.62
C GLU A 35 11.75 9.21 -6.34
N ASP A 36 11.24 10.44 -6.46
CA ASP A 36 10.66 11.20 -5.34
C ASP A 36 9.41 10.51 -4.77
N ASP A 37 8.43 10.20 -5.62
CA ASP A 37 7.18 9.54 -5.19
C ASP A 37 7.46 8.13 -4.61
N TRP A 38 8.39 7.38 -5.20
CA TRP A 38 8.79 6.06 -4.70
C TRP A 38 9.46 6.14 -3.33
N THR A 39 10.37 7.09 -3.15
CA THR A 39 11.08 7.29 -1.88
C THR A 39 10.10 7.70 -0.78
N ALA A 40 9.20 8.65 -1.07
CA ALA A 40 8.18 9.09 -0.12
C ALA A 40 7.26 7.95 0.30
N ALA A 41 6.80 7.11 -0.63
CA ALA A 41 5.97 5.96 -0.32
C ALA A 41 6.70 4.92 0.54
N HIS A 42 7.99 4.69 0.25
CA HIS A 42 8.82 3.76 1.03
C HIS A 42 9.06 4.25 2.46
N ASP A 43 9.37 5.52 2.65
CA ASP A 43 9.59 6.11 3.98
C ASP A 43 8.33 6.10 4.83
N LEU A 44 7.16 6.34 4.22
CA LEU A 44 5.87 6.27 4.91
C LEU A 44 5.52 4.83 5.34
N GLU A 45 5.73 3.84 4.48
CA GLU A 45 5.49 2.43 4.82
C GLU A 45 6.39 1.98 5.98
N LYS A 46 7.67 2.31 5.92
CA LYS A 46 8.63 1.99 6.97
C LYS A 46 8.23 2.66 8.29
N SER A 47 7.93 3.96 8.26
CA SER A 47 7.52 4.71 9.45
C SER A 47 6.24 4.15 10.05
N TYR A 48 5.31 3.71 9.20
CA TYR A 48 4.07 3.04 9.64
C TYR A 48 4.38 1.74 10.37
N ALA A 49 5.22 0.88 9.80
CA ALA A 49 5.61 -0.37 10.42
C ALA A 49 6.31 -0.15 11.77
N GLU A 50 7.16 0.87 11.88
CA GLU A 50 7.80 1.27 13.14
C GLU A 50 6.77 1.74 14.18
N ALA A 51 5.79 2.57 13.78
CA ALA A 51 4.73 3.05 14.68
C ALA A 51 3.81 1.91 15.17
N VAL A 52 3.51 0.94 14.32
CA VAL A 52 2.75 -0.25 14.71
C VAL A 52 3.54 -1.11 15.70
N GLN A 53 4.85 -1.31 15.45
CA GLN A 53 5.71 -2.05 16.38
C GLN A 53 5.90 -1.34 17.74
N ALA A 54 5.85 0.00 17.74
CA ALA A 54 5.94 0.82 18.94
C ALA A 54 4.62 0.93 19.73
N ASP A 55 3.54 0.27 19.28
CA ASP A 55 2.19 0.40 19.84
C ASP A 55 1.71 1.86 19.90
N ASP A 56 2.06 2.66 18.88
CA ASP A 56 1.64 4.06 18.73
C ASP A 56 0.54 4.21 17.66
N PRO A 57 -0.72 3.89 18.00
CA PRO A 57 -1.80 3.82 17.03
C PRO A 57 -2.10 5.18 16.39
N GLY A 58 -1.92 6.29 17.11
CA GLY A 58 -2.17 7.63 16.57
C GLY A 58 -1.22 7.99 15.44
N THR A 59 0.07 7.67 15.60
CA THR A 59 1.06 7.87 14.53
C THR A 59 0.85 6.89 13.38
N ALA A 60 0.59 5.62 13.68
CA ALA A 60 0.32 4.61 12.65
C ALA A 60 -0.93 4.95 11.80
N GLU A 61 -2.03 5.41 12.41
CA GLU A 61 -3.22 5.84 11.67
C GLU A 61 -2.94 7.06 10.76
N ARG A 62 -2.16 8.03 11.27
CA ARG A 62 -1.76 9.21 10.49
C ARG A 62 -0.91 8.82 9.28
N LEU A 63 0.12 7.99 9.49
CA LEU A 63 1.01 7.53 8.44
C LEU A 63 0.28 6.68 7.40
N LEU A 64 -0.62 5.80 7.84
CA LEU A 64 -1.47 5.04 6.92
C LEU A 64 -2.37 5.94 6.08
N ARG A 65 -2.92 7.01 6.67
CA ARG A 65 -3.71 7.99 5.91
C ARG A 65 -2.85 8.70 4.86
N GLU A 66 -1.63 9.09 5.19
CA GLU A 66 -0.69 9.71 4.25
C GLU A 66 -0.35 8.77 3.10
N LEU A 67 -0.09 7.49 3.39
CA LEU A 67 0.15 6.47 2.37
C LEU A 67 -1.10 6.28 1.47
N MET A 68 -2.31 6.25 2.05
CA MET A 68 -3.56 6.19 1.28
C MET A 68 -3.79 7.45 0.43
N ASN A 69 -3.35 8.62 0.87
CA ASN A 69 -3.43 9.85 0.07
C ASN A 69 -2.51 9.78 -1.15
N MET A 70 -1.35 9.12 -1.06
CA MET A 70 -0.51 8.87 -2.23
C MET A 70 -1.17 7.90 -3.23
N ALA A 71 -1.98 6.96 -2.76
CA ALA A 71 -2.77 6.06 -3.60
C ALA A 71 -4.00 6.73 -4.24
N ALA A 72 -4.44 7.89 -3.74
CA ALA A 72 -5.66 8.58 -4.17
C ALA A 72 -5.78 8.86 -5.69
N PRO A 73 -4.71 9.16 -6.44
CA PRO A 73 -4.81 9.32 -7.89
C PRO A 73 -5.39 8.10 -8.62
N TRP A 74 -5.29 6.92 -7.99
CA TRP A 74 -5.78 5.65 -8.52
C TRP A 74 -6.96 5.10 -7.72
N GLN A 75 -7.74 5.96 -7.05
CA GLN A 75 -8.91 5.59 -6.25
C GLN A 75 -10.00 4.81 -7.03
N ASN A 76 -10.02 4.93 -8.36
CA ASN A 76 -11.00 4.23 -9.21
C ASN A 76 -10.44 2.89 -9.74
N HIS A 77 -9.26 2.47 -9.29
CA HIS A 77 -8.63 1.22 -9.73
C HIS A 77 -9.24 0.04 -8.97
N PRO A 78 -9.58 -1.09 -9.65
CA PRO A 78 -10.25 -2.23 -9.01
C PRO A 78 -9.43 -2.92 -7.90
N HIS A 79 -8.11 -2.70 -7.89
CA HIS A 79 -7.20 -3.20 -6.85
C HIS A 79 -6.83 -2.13 -5.82
N HIS A 80 -7.58 -1.03 -5.75
CA HIS A 80 -7.27 0.03 -4.81
C HIS A 80 -7.47 -0.47 -3.36
N PRO A 81 -6.55 -0.15 -2.44
CA PRO A 81 -6.58 -0.73 -1.08
C PRO A 81 -7.85 -0.38 -0.28
N ALA A 82 -8.56 0.70 -0.62
CA ALA A 82 -9.83 1.06 0.02
C ALA A 82 -11.01 0.18 -0.43
N ASP A 83 -10.93 -0.44 -1.61
CA ASP A 83 -11.97 -1.37 -2.07
C ASP A 83 -11.83 -2.75 -1.41
N HIS A 84 -10.62 -3.10 -0.97
CA HIS A 84 -10.35 -4.32 -0.22
C HIS A 84 -10.77 -4.28 1.26
N THR A 85 -11.39 -3.18 1.73
CA THR A 85 -11.99 -3.13 3.07
C THR A 85 -13.37 -3.80 3.15
N ASP A 86 -13.97 -4.21 2.02
CA ASP A 86 -15.30 -4.86 1.98
C ASP A 86 -15.30 -6.26 1.33
N ASP A 87 -14.19 -6.73 0.76
CA ASP A 87 -14.14 -8.07 0.16
C ASP A 87 -13.50 -9.05 1.14
N GLY A 88 -14.33 -9.98 1.60
CA GLY A 88 -13.97 -11.03 2.55
C GLY A 88 -12.66 -11.72 2.18
N GLN A 89 -11.87 -11.96 3.21
CA GLN A 89 -10.97 -13.10 3.35
C GLN A 89 -11.29 -14.20 2.31
N PRO A 90 -10.42 -14.48 1.32
CA PRO A 90 -10.47 -15.78 0.68
C PRO A 90 -10.16 -16.80 1.77
N ASP A 91 -11.24 -17.42 2.24
CA ASP A 91 -11.26 -18.55 3.15
C ASP A 91 -10.24 -19.59 2.68
N ASP A 92 -9.29 -19.87 3.57
CA ASP A 92 -8.68 -21.17 3.80
C ASP A 92 -8.82 -22.21 2.65
N ALA A 93 -7.91 -22.17 1.69
CA ALA A 93 -7.64 -23.32 0.84
C ALA A 93 -6.45 -24.11 1.39
N VAL A 94 -6.59 -24.66 2.60
CA VAL A 94 -5.70 -25.73 3.09
C VAL A 94 -6.00 -27.01 2.30
N PRO A 95 -4.97 -27.73 1.81
CA PRO A 95 -5.10 -28.71 0.75
C PRO A 95 -5.82 -29.98 1.24
N GLY A 96 -6.87 -30.35 0.51
CA GLY A 96 -7.61 -31.59 0.73
C GLY A 96 -6.75 -32.81 0.43
N ALA A 97 -6.10 -33.35 1.44
CA ALA A 97 -5.74 -34.76 1.49
C ALA A 97 -7.02 -35.59 1.52
N ARG A 98 -7.35 -36.32 0.44
CA ARG A 98 -8.17 -37.54 0.53
C ARG A 98 -7.76 -38.59 -0.50
N ARG A 99 -7.12 -39.61 0.08
CA ARG A 99 -7.19 -41.07 -0.17
C ARG A 99 -6.57 -41.64 -1.44
#